data_AF-A0A1Q7FJ51-F1
#
_entry.id   AF-A0A1Q7FJ51-F1
#
_cell.length_a   1.000
_cell.length_b   1.000
_cell.length_c   1.000
_cell.angle_alpha   90.00
_cell.angle_beta   90.00
_cell.angle_gamma   90.00
#
_symmetry.space_group_name_H-M   'P 1'
#
loop_
_entity.id
_entity.type
_entity.pdbx_description
1 polymer ?
#
loop_
_entity_poly.entity_id
_entity_poly.type
_entity_poly.pdbx_seq_one_letter_code
_entity_poly.pdbx_strand_id
1 'polypeptide(L)'
;MRNQLKQPEQQFQLITPICRRDSWCRALILVGIALNWLGAAPSARSTCEQGCDSNYYNSFLGEFALYQDTGSNNTAVGAYALTYGCIGSFNTAVGFEALYMNQLGEYNTALGSLALDSNTSGYDNTATGYGALFSNADGYDNTAIGAFALYYNTASNNTATGDGALDHNTSGQNNTATGMQALFGTLERSTGSNNTATGYESLFSYTSGNYNTAAGVQSLYKDTSGGSNTATGYVALYFNSTGNFNTATGRGALYKNTASNNTAMGYQSLNLNTGGHDSAAFGMRSLQNNTTGYSNTALGPYALQTNTTGYSNIAVGTLAGYNLTTGSNNIDIGIGDHPHRDRRQSDEYPDCRHLQRAGVRPERGGWFRRTIRNEHLLGAL
;
A
#
# COMPACT_ATOMS: atom_id res chain seq x y z
N MET A 1 19.06 67.01 20.17
CA MET A 1 20.00 67.82 20.97
C MET A 1 21.26 66.98 21.19
N ARG A 2 22.36 67.30 20.48
CA ARG A 2 23.67 67.77 21.02
C ARG A 2 24.34 66.74 21.95
N ASN A 3 25.60 66.31 21.84
CA ASN A 3 26.84 66.63 21.09
C ASN A 3 27.77 65.41 21.27
N GLN A 4 28.46 64.81 20.28
CA GLN A 4 29.73 65.22 19.63
C GLN A 4 30.96 65.41 20.56
N LEU A 5 32.10 64.82 20.12
CA LEU A 5 33.53 65.00 20.48
C LEU A 5 34.09 64.01 21.53
N LYS A 6 35.25 63.33 21.40
CA LYS A 6 36.48 63.55 20.59
C LYS A 6 37.37 62.28 20.65
N GLN A 7 38.07 61.94 19.57
CA GLN A 7 39.33 61.16 19.61
C GLN A 7 40.52 62.09 19.98
N PRO A 8 41.70 61.54 20.34
CA PRO A 8 42.78 61.50 19.33
C PRO A 8 43.68 60.24 19.33
N GLU A 9 44.22 59.99 18.13
CA GLU A 9 45.49 59.34 17.75
C GLU A 9 46.68 59.79 18.64
N GLN A 10 47.88 59.19 18.78
CA GLN A 10 48.69 58.20 18.06
C GLN A 10 49.96 57.98 18.95
N GLN A 11 50.63 56.82 18.92
CA GLN A 11 52.09 56.76 18.72
C GLN A 11 52.59 55.31 18.54
N PHE A 12 52.93 54.99 17.31
CA PHE A 12 53.85 53.92 16.91
C PHE A 12 55.27 54.25 17.41
N GLN A 13 55.94 53.30 18.07
CA GLN A 13 57.41 53.27 18.09
C GLN A 13 57.90 51.97 17.44
N LEU A 14 58.56 52.13 16.29
CA LEU A 14 59.42 51.11 15.69
C LEU A 14 60.65 50.90 16.57
N ILE A 15 60.94 49.65 16.91
CA ILE A 15 62.30 49.19 17.20
C ILE A 15 62.56 47.95 16.34
N THR A 16 63.49 48.06 15.40
CA THR A 16 64.24 46.95 14.77
C THR A 16 65.72 47.29 14.93
N PRO A 17 66.69 46.38 14.70
CA PRO A 17 66.72 44.92 14.85
C PRO A 17 67.98 44.45 15.64
N ILE A 18 67.92 43.35 16.40
CA ILE A 18 69.15 42.72 16.95
C ILE A 18 69.14 41.20 16.71
N CYS A 19 70.28 40.75 16.18
CA CYS A 19 70.84 39.41 16.12
C CYS A 19 70.48 38.45 14.97
N ARG A 20 71.44 38.40 14.05
CA ARG A 20 71.83 37.31 13.16
C ARG A 20 72.18 36.02 13.94
N ARG A 21 71.91 34.89 13.27
CA ARG A 21 72.65 33.61 13.33
C ARG A 21 72.78 32.98 14.72
N ASP A 22 71.70 32.36 15.19
CA ASP A 22 71.82 31.16 16.02
C ASP A 22 71.09 30.01 15.34
N SER A 23 71.82 28.94 15.06
CA SER A 23 71.29 27.67 14.56
C SER A 23 70.17 27.15 15.49
N TRP A 24 70.24 27.51 16.77
CA TRP A 24 69.25 27.22 17.80
C TRP A 24 67.91 27.93 17.61
N CYS A 25 67.90 29.22 17.24
CA CYS A 25 66.64 29.93 16.96
C CYS A 25 65.93 29.40 15.71
N ARG A 26 66.68 29.00 14.68
CA ARG A 26 66.11 28.34 13.50
C ARG A 26 65.60 26.94 13.84
N ALA A 27 66.34 26.19 14.67
CA ALA A 27 65.92 24.88 15.13
C ALA A 27 64.64 24.94 15.98
N LEU A 28 64.50 25.94 16.86
CA LEU A 28 63.30 26.12 17.69
C LEU A 28 62.07 26.51 16.86
N ILE A 29 62.23 27.37 15.85
CA ILE A 29 61.14 27.71 14.92
C ILE A 29 60.76 26.49 14.08
N LEU A 30 61.74 25.72 13.59
CA LEU A 30 61.49 24.50 12.81
C LEU A 30 60.86 23.39 13.67
N VAL A 31 61.24 23.25 14.95
CA VAL A 31 60.62 22.33 15.91
C VAL A 31 59.20 22.80 16.24
N GLY A 32 58.96 24.10 16.40
CA GLY A 32 57.61 24.65 16.58
C GLY A 32 56.70 24.43 15.37
N ILE A 33 57.22 24.60 14.15
CA ILE A 33 56.50 24.32 12.90
C ILE A 33 56.30 22.80 12.73
N ALA A 34 57.30 21.99 13.05
CA ALA A 34 57.22 20.52 12.98
C ALA A 34 56.23 19.96 14.03
N LEU A 35 56.17 20.52 15.23
CA LEU A 35 55.20 20.17 16.26
C LEU A 35 53.79 20.63 15.88
N ASN A 36 53.64 21.79 15.23
CA ASN A 36 52.36 22.20 14.63
C ASN A 36 51.96 21.28 13.48
N TRP A 37 52.92 20.80 12.66
CA TRP A 37 52.67 19.82 11.59
C TRP A 37 52.39 18.41 12.12
N LEU A 38 52.96 18.01 13.26
CA LEU A 38 52.65 16.77 13.97
C LEU A 38 51.28 16.86 14.66
N GLY A 39 50.89 18.04 15.16
CA GLY A 39 49.54 18.32 15.68
C GLY A 39 48.48 18.53 14.59
N ALA A 40 48.90 18.89 13.37
CA ALA A 40 48.05 19.06 12.18
C ALA A 40 48.22 17.92 11.17
N ALA A 41 48.85 16.80 11.56
CA ALA A 41 48.98 15.62 10.71
C ALA A 41 47.57 15.12 10.35
N PRO A 42 47.19 15.05 9.06
CA PRO A 42 45.85 14.63 8.64
C PRO A 42 45.48 13.19 9.05
N SER A 43 46.43 12.42 9.58
CA SER A 43 46.26 11.06 10.08
C SER A 43 45.81 10.96 11.55
N ALA A 44 45.55 12.08 12.24
CA ALA A 44 45.14 12.10 13.66
C ALA A 44 43.65 12.47 13.89
N ARG A 45 42.79 12.51 12.87
CA ARG A 45 41.39 12.94 13.00
C ARG A 45 40.30 11.93 12.61
N SER A 46 40.67 10.67 12.35
CA SER A 46 39.70 9.58 12.23
C SER A 46 40.04 8.45 13.18
N THR A 47 40.26 8.76 14.46
CA THR A 47 40.05 7.75 15.49
C THR A 47 38.56 7.54 15.58
N CYS A 48 38.07 6.35 15.23
CA CYS A 48 36.70 5.96 15.58
C CYS A 48 36.55 6.17 17.09
N GLU A 49 35.75 7.15 17.49
CA GLU A 49 35.41 7.33 18.89
C GLU A 49 34.57 6.12 19.30
N GLN A 50 35.09 5.34 20.24
CA GLN A 50 34.40 4.19 20.81
C GLN A 50 34.33 4.38 22.31
N GLY A 51 33.15 4.18 22.90
CA GLY A 51 32.96 4.42 24.31
C GLY A 51 31.64 3.89 24.86
N CYS A 52 31.60 3.80 26.18
CA CYS A 52 30.37 3.62 26.93
C CYS A 52 30.23 4.80 27.89
N ASP A 53 29.10 5.49 27.88
CA ASP A 53 28.76 6.43 28.95
C ASP A 53 28.10 5.62 30.07
N SER A 54 28.87 5.29 31.10
CA SER A 54 28.38 4.45 32.21
C SER A 54 27.36 5.15 33.11
N ASN A 55 27.24 6.48 33.07
CA ASN A 55 26.27 7.21 33.89
C ASN A 55 24.87 7.15 33.28
N TYR A 56 24.80 7.07 31.95
CA TYR A 56 23.55 7.01 31.20
C TYR A 56 23.35 5.69 30.45
N TYR A 57 24.26 4.73 30.60
CA TYR A 57 24.24 3.41 29.94
C TYR A 57 24.20 3.47 28.39
N ASN A 58 24.81 4.51 27.80
CA ASN A 58 24.91 4.63 26.35
C ASN A 58 26.15 3.90 25.81
N SER A 59 26.08 3.39 24.58
CA SER A 59 27.21 2.78 23.87
C SER A 59 27.35 3.39 22.48
N PHE A 60 28.58 3.69 22.05
CA PHE A 60 28.81 4.30 20.75
C PHE A 60 30.10 3.87 20.05
N LEU A 61 30.07 3.87 18.71
CA LEU A 61 31.20 3.64 17.81
C LEU A 61 31.03 4.45 16.52
N GLY A 62 31.82 5.52 16.34
CA GLY A 62 31.78 6.34 15.12
C GLY A 62 32.14 7.80 15.37
N GLU A 63 32.47 8.53 14.31
CA GLU A 63 32.70 9.97 14.39
C GLU A 63 31.39 10.70 14.72
N PHE A 64 31.39 11.56 15.74
CA PHE A 64 30.22 12.32 16.21
C PHE A 64 29.00 11.47 16.62
N ALA A 65 29.18 10.16 16.86
CA ALA A 65 28.12 9.34 17.44
C ALA A 65 27.78 9.86 18.85
N LEU A 66 26.49 10.10 19.13
CA LEU A 66 26.00 10.69 20.40
C LEU A 66 26.51 12.11 20.73
N TYR A 67 27.00 12.89 19.74
CA TYR A 67 27.68 14.18 19.99
C TYR A 67 26.89 15.19 20.85
N GLN A 68 25.55 15.22 20.75
CA GLN A 68 24.67 16.02 21.61
C GLN A 68 23.58 15.17 22.27
N ASP A 69 23.83 13.88 22.46
CA ASP A 69 22.87 13.01 23.13
C ASP A 69 22.85 13.29 24.64
N THR A 70 21.65 13.49 25.18
CA THR A 70 21.40 13.64 26.63
C THR A 70 20.50 12.54 27.17
N GLY A 71 20.08 11.61 26.31
CA GLY A 71 19.29 10.43 26.68
C GLY A 71 20.13 9.33 27.34
N SER A 72 19.43 8.25 27.71
CA SER A 72 20.03 7.09 28.35
C SER A 72 19.70 5.80 27.60
N ASN A 73 20.51 4.76 27.81
CA ASN A 73 20.33 3.44 27.23
C ASN A 73 20.32 3.41 25.68
N ASN A 74 21.04 4.34 25.05
CA ASN A 74 21.16 4.45 23.60
C ASN A 74 22.36 3.65 23.04
N THR A 75 22.21 3.09 21.85
CA THR A 75 23.29 2.43 21.09
C THR A 75 23.48 3.14 19.75
N ALA A 76 24.66 3.68 19.47
CA ALA A 76 24.95 4.41 18.23
C ALA A 76 26.19 3.86 17.51
N VAL A 77 26.04 3.33 16.29
CA VAL A 77 27.16 2.78 15.51
C VAL A 77 27.14 3.36 14.10
N GLY A 78 28.15 4.15 13.74
CA GLY A 78 28.25 4.86 12.47
C GLY A 78 28.54 6.35 12.68
N ALA A 79 29.07 7.00 11.64
CA ALA A 79 29.28 8.44 11.70
C ALA A 79 27.94 9.17 11.77
N TYR A 80 27.85 10.14 12.68
CA TYR A 80 26.65 10.95 12.94
C TYR A 80 25.40 10.18 13.42
N ALA A 81 25.53 8.92 13.84
CA ALA A 81 24.43 8.18 14.44
C ALA A 81 24.00 8.83 15.77
N LEU A 82 22.70 9.12 15.93
CA LEU A 82 22.13 9.79 17.12
C LEU A 82 22.85 11.11 17.49
N THR A 83 23.14 11.96 16.51
CA THR A 83 23.89 13.22 16.75
C THR A 83 23.10 14.22 17.60
N TYR A 84 21.80 14.39 17.34
CA TYR A 84 20.94 15.39 18.01
C TYR A 84 19.86 14.75 18.91
N GLY A 85 20.27 13.75 19.70
CA GLY A 85 19.47 13.05 20.72
C GLY A 85 19.13 13.91 21.95
N CYS A 86 18.23 14.88 21.85
CA CYS A 86 17.79 15.56 23.07
C CYS A 86 16.87 14.60 23.87
N ILE A 87 17.23 14.18 25.08
CA ILE A 87 16.36 13.50 26.06
C ILE A 87 15.88 12.06 25.69
N GLY A 88 15.81 11.66 24.42
CA GLY A 88 15.29 10.37 23.98
C GLY A 88 16.13 9.16 24.43
N SER A 89 15.50 8.19 25.09
CA SER A 89 16.17 7.00 25.65
C SER A 89 15.80 5.70 24.91
N PHE A 90 16.60 4.65 25.11
CA PHE A 90 16.37 3.30 24.56
C PHE A 90 16.37 3.21 23.03
N ASN A 91 17.14 4.06 22.35
CA ASN A 91 17.25 4.05 20.90
C ASN A 91 18.45 3.21 20.42
N THR A 92 18.30 2.49 19.31
CA THR A 92 19.38 1.79 18.62
C THR A 92 19.55 2.37 17.22
N ALA A 93 20.69 2.98 16.93
CA ALA A 93 21.03 3.56 15.64
C ALA A 93 22.29 2.92 15.08
N VAL A 94 22.19 2.30 13.90
CA VAL A 94 23.32 1.64 13.22
C VAL A 94 23.33 2.04 11.75
N GLY A 95 24.27 2.90 11.36
CA GLY A 95 24.40 3.43 10.00
C GLY A 95 24.89 4.87 9.99
N PHE A 96 25.30 5.36 8.82
CA PHE A 96 25.61 6.77 8.61
C PHE A 96 24.32 7.60 8.77
N GLU A 97 24.31 8.57 9.68
CA GLU A 97 23.17 9.45 9.97
C GLU A 97 21.88 8.70 10.39
N ALA A 98 21.99 7.49 10.94
CA ALA A 98 20.84 6.80 11.54
C ALA A 98 20.36 7.59 12.78
N LEU A 99 19.05 7.91 12.84
CA LEU A 99 18.46 8.74 13.91
C LEU A 99 19.18 10.09 14.13
N TYR A 100 19.63 10.74 13.05
CA TYR A 100 20.41 11.98 13.12
C TYR A 100 19.72 13.10 13.93
N MET A 101 18.41 13.33 13.69
CA MET A 101 17.58 14.36 14.33
C MET A 101 16.50 13.74 15.24
N ASN A 102 16.90 13.04 16.30
CA ASN A 102 15.97 12.51 17.31
C ASN A 102 15.82 13.44 18.53
N GLN A 103 14.82 14.35 18.54
CA GLN A 103 14.72 15.37 19.59
C GLN A 103 14.01 14.94 20.87
N LEU A 104 13.13 13.92 20.84
CA LEU A 104 12.34 13.44 21.99
C LEU A 104 11.94 11.96 21.89
N GLY A 105 12.25 11.28 20.78
CA GLY A 105 11.76 9.93 20.48
C GLY A 105 12.47 8.84 21.30
N GLU A 106 11.68 7.91 21.83
CA GLU A 106 12.15 6.77 22.63
C GLU A 106 11.88 5.43 21.93
N TYR A 107 12.64 4.40 22.29
CA TYR A 107 12.44 3.02 21.82
C TYR A 107 12.50 2.82 20.30
N ASN A 108 13.24 3.68 19.59
CA ASN A 108 13.38 3.55 18.14
C ASN A 108 14.58 2.65 17.76
N THR A 109 14.40 1.78 16.78
CA THR A 109 15.46 0.98 16.17
C THR A 109 15.67 1.40 14.72
N ALA A 110 16.83 1.95 14.40
CA ALA A 110 17.24 2.37 13.06
C ALA A 110 18.48 1.61 12.60
N LEU A 111 18.35 0.80 11.55
CA LEU A 111 19.42 0.01 10.96
C LEU A 111 19.54 0.31 9.45
N GLY A 112 20.50 1.11 9.07
CA GLY A 112 20.72 1.56 7.70
C GLY A 112 21.16 3.01 7.64
N SER A 113 21.80 3.40 6.54
CA SER A 113 22.13 4.81 6.33
C SER A 113 20.83 5.62 6.14
N LEU A 114 20.74 6.76 6.83
CA LEU A 114 19.57 7.65 6.83
C LEU A 114 18.27 7.02 7.36
N ALA A 115 18.34 5.88 8.06
CA ALA A 115 17.17 5.28 8.68
C ALA A 115 16.70 6.16 9.84
N LEU A 116 15.41 6.55 9.85
CA LEU A 116 14.82 7.48 10.83
C LEU A 116 15.59 8.81 10.98
N ASP A 117 16.20 9.31 9.91
CA ASP A 117 17.03 10.53 9.92
C ASP A 117 16.34 11.72 10.62
N SER A 118 15.06 11.97 10.30
CA SER A 118 14.27 13.08 10.81
C SER A 118 13.09 12.60 11.66
N ASN A 119 13.35 12.19 12.91
CA ASN A 119 12.35 11.72 13.88
C ASN A 119 12.22 12.67 15.09
N THR A 120 11.37 13.69 15.03
CA THR A 120 11.28 14.70 16.11
C THR A 120 10.75 14.16 17.43
N SER A 121 9.57 13.53 17.44
CA SER A 121 8.89 13.05 18.66
C SER A 121 8.39 11.59 18.59
N GLY A 122 8.56 10.91 17.45
CA GLY A 122 8.08 9.55 17.24
C GLY A 122 8.76 8.52 18.16
N TYR A 123 7.98 7.56 18.66
CA TYR A 123 8.45 6.50 19.56
C TYR A 123 8.03 5.11 19.05
N ASP A 124 8.70 4.06 19.52
CA ASP A 124 8.43 2.66 19.15
C ASP A 124 8.47 2.38 17.63
N ASN A 125 9.35 3.06 16.90
CA ASN A 125 9.52 2.81 15.47
C ASN A 125 10.70 1.86 15.17
N THR A 126 10.50 0.92 14.26
CA THR A 126 11.56 0.04 13.73
C THR A 126 11.79 0.37 12.25
N ALA A 127 13.00 0.79 11.89
CA ALA A 127 13.42 1.11 10.53
C ALA A 127 14.65 0.30 10.15
N THR A 128 14.58 -0.51 9.11
CA THR A 128 15.70 -1.31 8.59
C THR A 128 15.80 -1.17 7.09
N GLY A 129 16.86 -0.53 6.59
CA GLY A 129 17.08 -0.25 5.17
C GLY A 129 17.61 1.16 4.94
N TYR A 130 18.10 1.41 3.72
CA TYR A 130 18.53 2.75 3.32
C TYR A 130 17.33 3.70 3.25
N GLY A 131 17.36 4.78 4.04
CA GLY A 131 16.27 5.76 4.11
C GLY A 131 14.92 5.21 4.61
N ALA A 132 14.90 4.05 5.28
CA ALA A 132 13.66 3.54 5.87
C ALA A 132 13.14 4.55 6.94
N LEU A 133 11.87 4.92 6.88
CA LEU A 133 11.27 5.93 7.78
C LEU A 133 12.03 7.27 7.80
N PHE A 134 12.64 7.68 6.69
CA PHE A 134 13.54 8.86 6.61
C PHE A 134 12.97 10.11 7.30
N SER A 135 11.70 10.44 7.05
CA SER A 135 11.00 11.54 7.70
C SER A 135 9.82 10.99 8.51
N ASN A 136 9.90 11.06 9.84
CA ASN A 136 8.86 10.63 10.78
C ASN A 136 8.66 11.63 11.92
N ALA A 137 7.99 12.76 11.65
CA ALA A 137 7.95 13.88 12.61
C ALA A 137 7.34 13.49 13.98
N ASP A 138 6.18 12.81 13.96
CA ASP A 138 5.38 12.48 15.16
C ASP A 138 4.81 11.04 15.15
N GLY A 139 5.15 10.23 14.14
CA GLY A 139 4.60 8.88 13.99
C GLY A 139 5.13 7.91 15.03
N TYR A 140 4.28 7.02 15.53
CA TYR A 140 4.65 5.99 16.50
C TYR A 140 4.19 4.59 16.06
N ASP A 141 4.78 3.55 16.62
CA ASP A 141 4.45 2.14 16.32
C ASP A 141 4.55 1.79 14.83
N ASN A 142 5.53 2.36 14.10
CA ASN A 142 5.75 2.03 12.69
C ASN A 142 6.89 1.03 12.51
N THR A 143 6.69 0.05 11.63
CA THR A 143 7.73 -0.92 11.20
C THR A 143 8.02 -0.74 9.72
N ALA A 144 9.22 -0.31 9.35
CA ALA A 144 9.70 -0.15 7.97
C ALA A 144 10.90 -1.07 7.71
N ILE A 145 10.78 -1.99 6.76
CA ILE A 145 11.84 -2.92 6.38
C ILE A 145 11.99 -2.90 4.86
N GLY A 146 13.09 -2.35 4.35
CA GLY A 146 13.33 -2.15 2.93
C GLY A 146 13.91 -0.76 2.66
N ALA A 147 14.57 -0.58 1.51
CA ALA A 147 14.99 0.76 1.11
C ALA A 147 13.75 1.63 0.84
N PHE A 148 13.75 2.86 1.36
CA PHE A 148 12.65 3.81 1.22
C PHE A 148 11.28 3.30 1.71
N ALA A 149 11.21 2.24 2.52
CA ALA A 149 9.97 1.84 3.16
C ALA A 149 9.52 2.98 4.11
N LEU A 150 8.26 3.43 4.00
CA LEU A 150 7.71 4.55 4.79
C LEU A 150 8.55 5.84 4.71
N TYR A 151 9.21 6.13 3.57
CA TYR A 151 10.17 7.24 3.42
C TYR A 151 9.63 8.60 3.92
N TYR A 152 8.38 8.93 3.56
CA TYR A 152 7.65 10.08 4.08
C TYR A 152 6.41 9.62 4.86
N ASN A 153 6.59 9.40 6.17
CA ASN A 153 5.51 9.00 7.05
C ASN A 153 5.26 10.04 8.15
N THR A 154 4.02 10.48 8.33
CA THR A 154 3.64 11.30 9.51
C THR A 154 2.51 10.67 10.32
N ALA A 155 2.25 9.38 10.10
CA ALA A 155 1.18 8.62 10.74
C ALA A 155 1.73 7.50 11.65
N SER A 156 0.83 6.80 12.33
CA SER A 156 1.18 5.77 13.32
C SER A 156 0.60 4.40 12.96
N ASN A 157 1.13 3.35 13.58
CA ASN A 157 0.66 1.97 13.46
C ASN A 157 0.75 1.41 12.03
N ASN A 158 1.80 1.72 11.29
CA ASN A 158 1.97 1.21 9.92
C ASN A 158 3.11 0.18 9.84
N THR A 159 2.86 -0.92 9.14
CA THR A 159 3.88 -1.93 8.81
C THR A 159 4.16 -1.90 7.32
N ALA A 160 5.40 -1.65 6.92
CA ALA A 160 5.85 -1.66 5.53
C ALA A 160 7.08 -2.56 5.39
N THR A 161 6.99 -3.55 4.50
CA THR A 161 8.07 -4.49 4.20
C THR A 161 8.25 -4.62 2.70
N GLY A 162 9.30 -4.03 2.15
CA GLY A 162 9.58 -3.97 0.72
C GLY A 162 10.19 -2.64 0.32
N ASP A 163 10.90 -2.64 -0.81
CA ASP A 163 11.44 -1.41 -1.41
C ASP A 163 10.31 -0.45 -1.80
N GLY A 164 10.32 0.78 -1.26
CA GLY A 164 9.27 1.78 -1.46
C GLY A 164 7.88 1.37 -0.95
N ALA A 165 7.78 0.38 -0.05
CA ALA A 165 6.49 0.04 0.55
C ALA A 165 5.97 1.20 1.41
N LEU A 166 4.71 1.61 1.19
CA LEU A 166 4.08 2.74 1.90
C LEU A 166 4.86 4.08 1.82
N ASP A 167 5.59 4.33 0.74
CA ASP A 167 6.55 5.43 0.58
C ASP A 167 6.03 6.82 0.98
N HIS A 168 4.78 7.18 0.63
CA HIS A 168 4.16 8.47 0.97
C HIS A 168 2.88 8.31 1.80
N ASN A 169 2.96 8.36 3.13
CA ASN A 169 1.82 8.22 4.04
C ASN A 169 1.73 9.32 5.11
N THR A 170 0.78 10.25 4.98
CA THR A 170 0.77 11.42 5.88
C THR A 170 -0.22 11.34 7.02
N SER A 171 -1.29 10.58 6.86
CA SER A 171 -2.30 10.43 7.92
C SER A 171 -2.91 9.04 8.00
N GLY A 172 -2.58 8.13 7.08
CA GLY A 172 -3.11 6.78 7.09
C GLY A 172 -2.54 5.97 8.25
N GLN A 173 -3.41 5.44 9.09
CA GLN A 173 -3.03 4.58 10.22
C GLN A 173 -3.40 3.13 9.96
N ASN A 174 -2.79 2.20 10.69
CA ASN A 174 -3.13 0.77 10.65
C ASN A 174 -2.99 0.14 9.25
N ASN A 175 -2.04 0.62 8.44
CA ASN A 175 -1.79 0.04 7.13
C ASN A 175 -0.70 -1.04 7.19
N THR A 176 -0.89 -2.14 6.47
CA THR A 176 0.10 -3.20 6.30
C THR A 176 0.45 -3.33 4.82
N ALA A 177 1.70 -3.08 4.46
CA ALA A 177 2.23 -3.21 3.11
C ALA A 177 3.37 -4.23 3.08
N THR A 178 3.26 -5.24 2.24
CA THR A 178 4.28 -6.28 2.08
C THR A 178 4.51 -6.57 0.61
N GLY A 179 5.66 -6.14 0.08
CA GLY A 179 6.01 -6.21 -1.33
C GLY A 179 6.63 -4.90 -1.80
N MET A 180 7.45 -4.97 -2.84
CA MET A 180 7.99 -3.78 -3.50
C MET A 180 6.84 -2.90 -3.99
N GLN A 181 6.85 -1.64 -3.56
CA GLN A 181 5.86 -0.62 -3.91
C GLN A 181 4.41 -1.01 -3.58
N ALA A 182 4.20 -1.90 -2.59
CA ALA A 182 2.87 -2.14 -2.04
C ALA A 182 2.40 -0.87 -1.32
N LEU A 183 1.16 -0.43 -1.58
CA LEU A 183 0.60 0.81 -1.02
C LEU A 183 1.51 2.04 -1.24
N PHE A 184 2.26 2.09 -2.35
CA PHE A 184 3.23 3.15 -2.65
C PHE A 184 2.68 4.57 -2.43
N GLY A 185 1.43 4.79 -2.86
CA GLY A 185 0.78 6.09 -2.80
C GLY A 185 1.24 6.97 -3.97
N THR A 186 0.32 7.73 -4.57
CA THR A 186 0.73 8.76 -5.54
C THR A 186 1.30 9.98 -4.80
N LEU A 187 1.89 10.92 -5.54
CA LEU A 187 2.46 12.17 -4.99
C LEU A 187 1.48 13.01 -4.15
N GLU A 188 0.18 12.69 -4.15
CA GLU A 188 -0.88 13.40 -3.43
C GLU A 188 -0.99 13.06 -1.93
N ARG A 189 -0.03 12.32 -1.37
CA ARG A 189 0.05 11.94 0.06
C ARG A 189 -1.12 11.01 0.46
N SER A 190 -0.81 9.74 0.73
CA SER A 190 -1.81 8.76 1.16
C SER A 190 -2.43 9.14 2.51
N THR A 191 -3.76 9.16 2.57
CA THR A 191 -4.52 9.54 3.79
C THR A 191 -5.35 8.43 4.41
N GLY A 192 -5.65 7.36 3.66
CA GLY A 192 -6.58 6.36 4.17
C GLY A 192 -5.90 5.27 5.00
N SER A 193 -6.72 4.63 5.82
CA SER A 193 -6.34 3.80 6.96
C SER A 193 -6.93 2.40 6.87
N ASN A 194 -6.35 1.47 7.62
CA ASN A 194 -6.80 0.09 7.75
C ASN A 194 -6.73 -0.69 6.42
N ASN A 195 -5.69 -0.47 5.62
CA ASN A 195 -5.47 -1.20 4.38
C ASN A 195 -4.41 -2.29 4.54
N THR A 196 -4.64 -3.45 3.92
CA THR A 196 -3.65 -4.52 3.82
C THR A 196 -3.31 -4.74 2.35
N ALA A 197 -2.04 -4.61 1.98
CA ALA A 197 -1.54 -4.83 0.63
C ALA A 197 -0.36 -5.80 0.66
N THR A 198 -0.50 -6.92 -0.05
CA THR A 198 0.53 -7.96 -0.14
C THR A 198 0.76 -8.34 -1.60
N GLY A 199 1.95 -8.05 -2.12
CA GLY A 199 2.35 -8.32 -3.50
C GLY A 199 3.12 -7.16 -4.14
N TYR A 200 3.79 -7.44 -5.25
CA TYR A 200 4.41 -6.41 -6.07
C TYR A 200 3.34 -5.43 -6.57
N GLU A 201 3.50 -4.14 -6.26
CA GLU A 201 2.59 -3.05 -6.65
C GLU A 201 1.11 -3.31 -6.27
N SER A 202 0.84 -4.09 -5.21
CA SER A 202 -0.53 -4.23 -4.70
C SER A 202 -0.99 -2.90 -4.12
N LEU A 203 -2.17 -2.42 -4.52
CA LEU A 203 -2.75 -1.14 -4.08
C LEU A 203 -1.83 0.07 -4.36
N PHE A 204 -1.17 0.09 -5.52
CA PHE A 204 -0.14 1.07 -5.88
C PHE A 204 -0.62 2.54 -5.94
N SER A 205 -1.69 2.84 -6.70
CA SER A 205 -2.13 4.23 -7.00
C SER A 205 -3.01 4.85 -5.91
N TYR A 206 -2.76 4.50 -4.67
CA TYR A 206 -3.65 4.74 -3.55
C TYR A 206 -3.65 6.21 -3.08
N THR A 207 -4.83 6.83 -2.92
CA THR A 207 -4.95 8.22 -2.43
C THR A 207 -5.76 8.35 -1.12
N SER A 208 -6.96 7.75 -1.02
CA SER A 208 -7.90 8.07 0.08
C SER A 208 -8.97 7.01 0.44
N GLY A 209 -8.73 5.71 0.18
CA GLY A 209 -9.73 4.64 0.40
C GLY A 209 -9.51 3.74 1.63
N ASN A 210 -10.39 3.76 2.62
CA ASN A 210 -10.19 2.92 3.83
C ASN A 210 -10.61 1.46 3.64
N TYR A 211 -10.06 0.57 4.47
CA TYR A 211 -10.52 -0.82 4.63
C TYR A 211 -10.35 -1.73 3.40
N ASN A 212 -9.32 -1.51 2.58
CA ASN A 212 -9.03 -2.37 1.44
C ASN A 212 -8.09 -3.53 1.81
N THR A 213 -8.34 -4.71 1.24
CA THR A 213 -7.45 -5.87 1.29
C THR A 213 -7.04 -6.25 -0.13
N ALA A 214 -5.76 -6.09 -0.47
CA ALA A 214 -5.18 -6.38 -1.77
C ALA A 214 -4.10 -7.46 -1.62
N ALA A 215 -4.34 -8.67 -2.10
CA ALA A 215 -3.42 -9.80 -2.01
C ALA A 215 -3.13 -10.38 -3.40
N GLY A 216 -2.03 -9.97 -4.01
CA GLY A 216 -1.63 -10.39 -5.34
C GLY A 216 -0.82 -9.33 -6.06
N VAL A 217 -0.08 -9.75 -7.09
CA VAL A 217 0.64 -8.81 -7.95
C VAL A 217 -0.35 -7.90 -8.66
N GLN A 218 -0.19 -6.59 -8.47
CA GLN A 218 -1.02 -5.53 -9.05
C GLN A 218 -2.52 -5.68 -8.76
N SER A 219 -2.91 -6.31 -7.65
CA SER A 219 -4.30 -6.25 -7.18
C SER A 219 -4.63 -4.83 -6.70
N LEU A 220 -5.79 -4.29 -7.10
CA LEU A 220 -6.21 -2.90 -6.82
C LEU A 220 -5.20 -1.82 -7.29
N TYR A 221 -4.44 -2.10 -8.33
CA TYR A 221 -3.33 -1.23 -8.78
C TYR A 221 -3.72 0.24 -9.05
N LYS A 222 -4.90 0.49 -9.64
CA LYS A 222 -5.43 1.85 -9.93
C LYS A 222 -6.53 2.32 -8.98
N ASP A 223 -6.68 1.70 -7.80
CA ASP A 223 -7.64 2.21 -6.83
C ASP A 223 -7.15 3.51 -6.20
N THR A 224 -7.91 4.59 -6.39
CA THR A 224 -7.60 5.91 -5.85
C THR A 224 -8.36 6.16 -4.55
N SER A 225 -9.69 6.02 -4.58
CA SER A 225 -10.55 6.38 -3.45
C SER A 225 -11.61 5.33 -3.09
N GLY A 226 -11.61 4.18 -3.76
CA GLY A 226 -12.47 3.06 -3.41
C GLY A 226 -12.12 2.52 -2.02
N GLY A 227 -13.14 2.20 -1.23
CA GLY A 227 -12.99 1.66 0.11
C GLY A 227 -13.74 0.34 0.29
N SER A 228 -13.35 -0.41 1.31
CA SER A 228 -13.95 -1.70 1.66
C SER A 228 -13.91 -2.74 0.52
N ASN A 229 -12.85 -2.72 -0.30
CA ASN A 229 -12.64 -3.69 -1.37
C ASN A 229 -11.74 -4.85 -0.92
N THR A 230 -12.07 -6.07 -1.32
CA THR A 230 -11.21 -7.25 -1.16
C THR A 230 -10.79 -7.76 -2.54
N ALA A 231 -9.50 -7.74 -2.86
CA ALA A 231 -8.94 -8.19 -4.13
C ALA A 231 -7.85 -9.24 -3.89
N THR A 232 -8.09 -10.49 -4.28
CA THR A 232 -7.11 -11.59 -4.18
C THR A 232 -6.82 -12.17 -5.55
N GLY A 233 -5.57 -12.11 -6.00
CA GLY A 233 -5.09 -12.66 -7.27
C GLY A 233 -4.43 -11.65 -8.20
N TYR A 234 -3.71 -12.15 -9.21
CA TYR A 234 -3.04 -11.32 -10.22
C TYR A 234 -4.04 -10.38 -10.90
N VAL A 235 -3.79 -9.07 -10.81
CA VAL A 235 -4.60 -7.98 -11.40
C VAL A 235 -6.09 -8.03 -11.05
N ALA A 236 -6.47 -8.59 -9.89
CA ALA A 236 -7.84 -8.48 -9.40
C ALA A 236 -8.18 -7.00 -9.09
N LEU A 237 -9.35 -6.51 -9.51
CA LEU A 237 -9.79 -5.12 -9.34
C LEU A 237 -8.80 -4.05 -9.87
N TYR A 238 -7.98 -4.38 -10.88
CA TYR A 238 -6.89 -3.51 -11.34
C TYR A 238 -7.29 -2.06 -11.67
N PHE A 239 -8.42 -1.84 -12.34
CA PHE A 239 -8.92 -0.50 -12.73
C PHE A 239 -10.06 0.04 -11.83
N ASN A 240 -10.24 -0.50 -10.62
CA ASN A 240 -11.28 0.00 -9.70
C ASN A 240 -10.91 1.32 -9.06
N SER A 241 -11.21 2.45 -9.71
CA SER A 241 -10.81 3.78 -9.23
C SER A 241 -11.62 4.29 -8.01
N THR A 242 -12.93 4.01 -7.99
CA THR A 242 -13.88 4.62 -7.03
C THR A 242 -14.92 3.63 -6.49
N GLY A 243 -14.98 2.40 -7.01
CA GLY A 243 -15.97 1.43 -6.59
C GLY A 243 -15.72 0.97 -5.15
N ASN A 244 -16.77 0.89 -4.35
CA ASN A 244 -16.72 0.45 -2.96
C ASN A 244 -17.33 -0.95 -2.79
N PHE A 245 -16.98 -1.63 -1.70
CA PHE A 245 -17.61 -2.89 -1.30
C PHE A 245 -17.54 -4.00 -2.36
N ASN A 246 -16.45 -4.06 -3.12
CA ASN A 246 -16.25 -5.11 -4.12
C ASN A 246 -15.40 -6.26 -3.56
N THR A 247 -15.77 -7.50 -3.86
CA THR A 247 -14.97 -8.70 -3.55
C THR A 247 -14.56 -9.38 -4.85
N ALA A 248 -13.26 -9.43 -5.15
CA ALA A 248 -12.68 -10.06 -6.33
C ALA A 248 -11.67 -11.14 -5.91
N THR A 249 -11.93 -12.40 -6.24
CA THR A 249 -11.00 -13.51 -5.99
C THR A 249 -10.72 -14.25 -7.30
N GLY A 250 -9.48 -14.21 -7.77
CA GLY A 250 -9.04 -14.87 -9.00
C GLY A 250 -8.35 -13.91 -9.96
N ARG A 251 -7.56 -14.49 -10.88
CA ARG A 251 -6.79 -13.71 -11.87
C ARG A 251 -7.74 -12.89 -12.76
N GLY A 252 -7.60 -11.56 -12.73
CA GLY A 252 -8.40 -10.62 -13.51
C GLY A 252 -9.90 -10.60 -13.18
N ALA A 253 -10.31 -11.10 -12.00
CA ALA A 253 -11.66 -10.88 -11.50
C ALA A 253 -11.90 -9.37 -11.31
N LEU A 254 -13.04 -8.86 -11.78
CA LEU A 254 -13.40 -7.43 -11.70
C LEU A 254 -12.33 -6.46 -12.27
N TYR A 255 -11.53 -6.90 -13.26
CA TYR A 255 -10.37 -6.16 -13.78
C TYR A 255 -10.68 -4.71 -14.20
N LYS A 256 -11.79 -4.47 -14.90
CA LYS A 256 -12.30 -3.14 -15.31
C LYS A 256 -13.59 -2.79 -14.59
N ASN A 257 -13.64 -2.99 -13.27
CA ASN A 257 -14.78 -2.58 -12.46
C ASN A 257 -14.69 -1.10 -12.10
N THR A 258 -15.77 -0.32 -12.27
CA THR A 258 -15.87 1.06 -11.75
C THR A 258 -17.12 1.28 -10.89
N ALA A 259 -17.82 0.19 -10.55
CA ALA A 259 -19.05 0.19 -9.79
C ALA A 259 -18.87 -0.39 -8.37
N SER A 260 -19.91 -0.32 -7.54
CA SER A 260 -19.87 -0.82 -6.16
C SER A 260 -20.67 -2.11 -5.97
N ASN A 261 -20.45 -2.79 -4.85
CA ASN A 261 -21.22 -3.95 -4.38
C ASN A 261 -21.17 -5.19 -5.30
N ASN A 262 -20.04 -5.44 -5.97
CA ASN A 262 -19.91 -6.62 -6.82
C ASN A 262 -19.05 -7.72 -6.16
N THR A 263 -19.49 -8.96 -6.29
CA THR A 263 -18.72 -10.14 -5.85
C THR A 263 -18.37 -10.99 -7.07
N ALA A 264 -17.08 -11.20 -7.33
CA ALA A 264 -16.59 -12.03 -8.42
C ALA A 264 -15.53 -13.02 -7.93
N MET A 265 -15.77 -14.31 -8.17
CA MET A 265 -14.85 -15.39 -7.84
C MET A 265 -14.59 -16.25 -9.08
N GLY A 266 -13.33 -16.28 -9.55
CA GLY A 266 -12.89 -17.07 -10.70
C GLY A 266 -12.05 -16.27 -11.70
N TYR A 267 -11.39 -16.98 -12.62
CA TYR A 267 -10.59 -16.37 -13.68
C TYR A 267 -11.47 -15.49 -14.58
N GLN A 268 -11.14 -14.19 -14.66
CA GLN A 268 -11.86 -13.20 -15.47
C GLN A 268 -13.38 -13.13 -15.19
N SER A 269 -13.81 -13.44 -13.97
CA SER A 269 -15.21 -13.24 -13.55
C SER A 269 -15.53 -11.73 -13.45
N LEU A 270 -16.68 -11.30 -13.98
CA LEU A 270 -17.13 -9.90 -14.02
C LEU A 270 -16.09 -8.89 -14.58
N ASN A 271 -15.32 -9.31 -15.58
CA ASN A 271 -14.11 -8.61 -16.03
C ASN A 271 -14.32 -7.17 -16.54
N LEU A 272 -15.45 -6.88 -17.21
CA LEU A 272 -15.70 -5.62 -17.93
C LEU A 272 -16.79 -4.72 -17.31
N ASN A 273 -16.94 -4.74 -15.99
CA ASN A 273 -18.06 -4.10 -15.28
C ASN A 273 -17.94 -2.59 -15.03
N THR A 274 -18.29 -1.79 -16.03
CA THR A 274 -18.16 -0.33 -15.99
C THR A 274 -19.26 0.43 -15.21
N GLY A 275 -20.36 -0.23 -14.82
CA GLY A 275 -21.47 0.43 -14.11
C GLY A 275 -22.46 -0.50 -13.41
N GLY A 276 -22.38 -1.80 -13.62
CA GLY A 276 -23.24 -2.78 -12.95
C GLY A 276 -22.93 -2.87 -11.45
N HIS A 277 -23.95 -2.81 -10.61
CA HIS A 277 -23.83 -2.97 -9.16
C HIS A 277 -24.60 -4.21 -8.69
N ASP A 278 -24.36 -4.61 -7.45
CA ASP A 278 -25.06 -5.70 -6.76
C ASP A 278 -25.03 -7.05 -7.52
N SER A 279 -23.97 -7.31 -8.29
CA SER A 279 -23.84 -8.54 -9.08
C SER A 279 -22.90 -9.55 -8.43
N ALA A 280 -23.25 -10.83 -8.52
CA ALA A 280 -22.56 -11.94 -7.92
C ALA A 280 -22.18 -12.98 -8.99
N ALA A 281 -20.89 -13.21 -9.21
CA ALA A 281 -20.38 -14.02 -10.31
C ALA A 281 -19.33 -15.03 -9.84
N PHE A 282 -19.72 -16.30 -9.78
CA PHE A 282 -18.89 -17.39 -9.30
C PHE A 282 -18.64 -18.37 -10.45
N GLY A 283 -17.42 -18.38 -10.98
CA GLY A 283 -17.04 -19.22 -12.10
C GLY A 283 -15.98 -18.57 -12.97
N MET A 284 -15.31 -19.37 -13.78
CA MET A 284 -14.45 -18.84 -14.84
C MET A 284 -15.32 -18.07 -15.84
N ARG A 285 -15.00 -16.79 -16.08
CA ARG A 285 -15.66 -15.92 -17.06
C ARG A 285 -17.18 -15.81 -16.88
N SER A 286 -17.71 -16.05 -15.68
CA SER A 286 -19.10 -15.71 -15.36
C SER A 286 -19.30 -14.20 -15.44
N LEU A 287 -20.38 -13.75 -16.09
CA LEU A 287 -20.69 -12.33 -16.30
C LEU A 287 -19.55 -11.49 -16.91
N GLN A 288 -18.66 -12.12 -17.70
CA GLN A 288 -17.43 -11.48 -18.18
C GLN A 288 -17.67 -10.14 -18.91
N ASN A 289 -18.70 -10.08 -19.76
CA ASN A 289 -18.98 -8.92 -20.61
C ASN A 289 -20.04 -7.97 -20.03
N ASN A 290 -20.42 -8.13 -18.76
CA ASN A 290 -21.39 -7.24 -18.12
C ASN A 290 -20.81 -5.82 -18.05
N THR A 291 -21.43 -4.86 -18.72
CA THR A 291 -20.99 -3.46 -18.74
C THR A 291 -21.78 -2.62 -17.75
N THR A 292 -23.12 -2.64 -17.83
CA THR A 292 -24.02 -1.83 -16.98
C THR A 292 -25.15 -2.63 -16.33
N GLY A 293 -25.30 -3.92 -16.65
CA GLY A 293 -26.29 -4.78 -16.01
C GLY A 293 -26.07 -4.90 -14.50
N TYR A 294 -27.14 -4.88 -13.71
CA TYR A 294 -27.06 -4.90 -12.24
C TYR A 294 -27.91 -6.03 -11.65
N SER A 295 -27.68 -6.36 -10.37
CA SER A 295 -28.40 -7.40 -9.64
C SER A 295 -28.40 -8.78 -10.32
N ASN A 296 -27.34 -9.13 -11.06
CA ASN A 296 -27.24 -10.43 -11.72
C ASN A 296 -26.52 -11.45 -10.83
N THR A 297 -27.03 -12.68 -10.77
CA THR A 297 -26.39 -13.83 -10.10
C THR A 297 -25.97 -14.85 -11.14
N ALA A 298 -24.68 -15.10 -11.29
CA ALA A 298 -24.12 -16.10 -12.20
C ALA A 298 -23.29 -17.12 -11.42
N LEU A 299 -23.75 -18.36 -11.36
CA LEU A 299 -23.12 -19.47 -10.65
C LEU A 299 -22.74 -20.57 -11.65
N GLY A 300 -21.52 -20.56 -12.14
CA GLY A 300 -20.99 -21.56 -13.05
C GLY A 300 -20.02 -20.98 -14.08
N PRO A 301 -19.12 -21.79 -14.66
CA PRO A 301 -18.27 -21.35 -15.75
C PRO A 301 -19.11 -20.82 -16.92
N TYR A 302 -18.77 -19.62 -17.41
CA TYR A 302 -19.42 -18.95 -18.53
C TYR A 302 -20.92 -18.64 -18.33
N ALA A 303 -21.45 -18.72 -17.11
CA ALA A 303 -22.82 -18.29 -16.82
C ALA A 303 -22.98 -16.79 -17.09
N LEU A 304 -24.01 -16.40 -17.86
CA LEU A 304 -24.27 -15.03 -18.33
C LEU A 304 -23.06 -14.35 -18.98
N GLN A 305 -22.14 -15.10 -19.61
CA GLN A 305 -20.89 -14.54 -20.12
C GLN A 305 -21.13 -13.36 -21.09
N THR A 306 -22.15 -13.43 -21.95
CA THR A 306 -22.45 -12.41 -22.96
C THR A 306 -23.43 -11.33 -22.48
N ASN A 307 -23.92 -11.39 -21.25
CA ASN A 307 -24.82 -10.36 -20.74
C ASN A 307 -24.05 -9.04 -20.66
N THR A 308 -24.56 -7.99 -21.31
CA THR A 308 -23.96 -6.67 -21.34
C THR A 308 -24.73 -5.69 -20.46
N THR A 309 -26.05 -5.58 -20.66
CA THR A 309 -26.90 -4.60 -19.98
C THR A 309 -28.10 -5.19 -19.25
N GLY A 310 -28.35 -6.50 -19.38
CA GLY A 310 -29.47 -7.16 -18.71
C GLY A 310 -29.31 -7.15 -17.19
N TYR A 311 -30.43 -7.03 -16.46
CA TYR A 311 -30.44 -6.93 -15.00
C TYR A 311 -31.36 -7.94 -14.34
N SER A 312 -31.14 -8.19 -13.05
CA SER A 312 -31.95 -9.11 -12.24
C SER A 312 -32.06 -10.53 -12.82
N ASN A 313 -31.02 -11.01 -13.49
CA ASN A 313 -30.98 -12.38 -14.02
C ASN A 313 -30.31 -13.34 -13.03
N ILE A 314 -30.81 -14.57 -12.96
CA ILE A 314 -30.21 -15.67 -12.19
C ILE A 314 -29.80 -16.76 -13.18
N ALA A 315 -28.52 -17.09 -13.24
CA ALA A 315 -28.00 -18.18 -14.05
C ALA A 315 -27.21 -19.16 -13.19
N VAL A 316 -27.59 -20.43 -13.19
CA VAL A 316 -26.96 -21.48 -12.38
C VAL A 316 -26.62 -22.69 -13.24
N GLY A 317 -25.33 -22.94 -13.44
CA GLY A 317 -24.78 -24.01 -14.25
C GLY A 317 -23.82 -23.51 -15.32
N THR A 318 -23.04 -24.42 -15.89
CA THR A 318 -22.09 -24.11 -16.96
C THR A 318 -22.84 -23.59 -18.19
N LEU A 319 -22.46 -22.43 -18.73
CA LEU A 319 -23.12 -21.76 -19.86
C LEU A 319 -24.59 -21.35 -19.61
N ALA A 320 -25.10 -21.40 -18.37
CA ALA A 320 -26.46 -20.94 -18.09
C ALA A 320 -26.64 -19.46 -18.50
N GLY A 321 -27.68 -19.16 -19.27
CA GLY A 321 -27.91 -17.81 -19.80
C GLY A 321 -26.84 -17.30 -20.77
N TYR A 322 -26.06 -18.19 -21.41
CA TYR A 322 -24.99 -17.80 -22.34
C TYR A 322 -25.45 -16.94 -23.51
N ASN A 323 -26.72 -17.05 -23.95
CA ASN A 323 -27.26 -16.23 -25.04
C ASN A 323 -28.06 -15.00 -24.54
N LEU A 324 -28.14 -14.78 -23.22
CA LEU A 324 -28.78 -13.59 -22.65
C LEU A 324 -27.82 -12.42 -22.76
N THR A 325 -28.04 -11.54 -23.75
CA THR A 325 -27.22 -10.34 -23.98
C THR A 325 -27.78 -9.12 -23.25
N THR A 326 -29.08 -8.84 -23.38
CA THR A 326 -29.73 -7.65 -22.80
C THR A 326 -31.02 -7.95 -22.02
N GLY A 327 -31.45 -9.22 -22.01
CA GLY A 327 -32.65 -9.67 -21.32
C GLY A 327 -32.56 -9.47 -19.81
N SER A 328 -33.68 -9.18 -19.16
CA SER A 328 -33.74 -8.91 -17.71
C SER A 328 -34.81 -9.76 -17.04
N ASN A 329 -34.66 -10.00 -15.73
CA ASN A 329 -35.59 -10.80 -14.91
C ASN A 329 -35.73 -12.27 -15.36
N ASN A 330 -34.65 -12.86 -15.87
CA ASN A 330 -34.64 -14.26 -16.31
C ASN A 330 -34.06 -15.19 -15.25
N ILE A 331 -34.49 -16.46 -15.25
CA ILE A 331 -33.92 -17.52 -14.42
C ILE A 331 -33.55 -18.69 -15.33
N ASP A 332 -32.25 -18.88 -15.54
CA ASP A 332 -31.67 -19.98 -16.30
C ASP A 332 -30.95 -20.96 -15.37
N ILE A 333 -31.35 -22.23 -15.40
CA ILE A 333 -30.76 -23.26 -14.54
C ILE A 333 -30.46 -24.50 -15.38
N GLY A 334 -29.22 -24.97 -15.33
CA GLY A 334 -28.71 -26.13 -16.06
C GLY A 334 -27.49 -25.81 -16.93
N ILE A 335 -27.10 -26.77 -17.76
CA ILE A 335 -26.03 -26.57 -18.76
C ILE A 335 -26.63 -25.87 -19.98
N GLY A 336 -25.98 -24.78 -20.42
CA GLY A 336 -26.44 -23.88 -21.49
C GLY A 336 -26.44 -24.42 -22.93
N ASP A 337 -26.58 -25.73 -23.12
CA ASP A 337 -26.42 -26.36 -24.44
C ASP A 337 -27.68 -27.05 -24.97
N HIS A 338 -28.87 -26.71 -24.47
CA HIS A 338 -30.12 -27.27 -24.98
C HIS A 338 -31.03 -26.15 -25.49
N PRO A 339 -31.20 -26.00 -26.81
CA PRO A 339 -32.40 -25.38 -27.33
C PRO A 339 -33.55 -26.21 -26.76
N HIS A 340 -34.38 -25.60 -25.92
CA HIS A 340 -35.68 -26.18 -25.63
C HIS A 340 -36.40 -26.34 -26.97
N ARG A 341 -36.31 -27.52 -27.60
CA ARG A 341 -37.32 -27.97 -28.56
C ARG A 341 -38.61 -27.98 -27.75
N ASP A 342 -39.37 -26.92 -27.93
CA ASP A 342 -40.69 -26.76 -27.36
C ASP A 342 -41.50 -28.01 -27.76
N ARG A 343 -41.74 -28.93 -26.82
CA ARG A 343 -42.68 -30.06 -27.02
C ARG A 343 -44.12 -29.54 -26.95
N ARG A 344 -44.40 -28.44 -27.66
CA ARG A 344 -45.73 -27.89 -27.90
C ARG A 344 -45.96 -27.61 -29.39
N GLN A 345 -45.35 -28.40 -30.26
CA GLN A 345 -45.85 -28.55 -31.63
C GLN A 345 -46.90 -29.67 -31.64
N SER A 346 -48.15 -29.22 -31.73
CA SER A 346 -49.25 -29.86 -32.46
C SER A 346 -49.54 -31.33 -32.13
N ASP A 347 -50.43 -31.55 -31.15
CA ASP A 347 -51.40 -32.65 -31.25
C ASP A 347 -52.40 -32.30 -32.39
N GLU A 348 -51.92 -32.33 -33.62
CA GLU A 348 -52.77 -32.38 -34.82
C GLU A 348 -52.75 -33.83 -35.32
N TYR A 349 -53.92 -34.45 -35.16
CA TYR A 349 -54.28 -35.82 -35.48
C TYR A 349 -53.81 -36.27 -36.88
N PRO A 350 -53.47 -37.57 -37.06
CA PRO A 350 -53.93 -38.29 -38.23
C PRO A 350 -54.99 -39.30 -37.82
N ASP A 351 -56.15 -39.19 -38.47
CA ASP A 351 -57.21 -40.19 -38.49
C ASP A 351 -56.61 -41.58 -38.78
N CYS A 352 -56.76 -42.49 -37.83
CA CYS A 352 -56.60 -43.92 -38.06
C CYS A 352 -57.70 -44.65 -37.28
N ARG A 353 -58.85 -44.80 -37.93
CA ARG A 353 -59.72 -45.97 -37.73
C ARG A 353 -58.85 -47.24 -37.80
N HIS A 354 -58.61 -47.88 -36.66
CA HIS A 354 -58.87 -49.31 -36.42
C HIS A 354 -58.15 -49.81 -35.15
N LEU A 355 -58.92 -50.61 -34.38
CA LEU A 355 -58.53 -51.61 -33.39
C LEU A 355 -58.50 -51.21 -31.90
N GLN A 356 -59.49 -51.77 -31.21
CA GLN A 356 -59.65 -51.94 -29.78
C GLN A 356 -58.47 -52.72 -29.15
N ARG A 357 -57.99 -52.28 -27.97
CA ARG A 357 -58.02 -53.02 -26.68
C ARG A 357 -56.99 -52.50 -25.66
N ALA A 358 -57.53 -52.14 -24.50
CA ALA A 358 -57.05 -52.38 -23.12
C ALA A 358 -55.59 -52.11 -22.71
N GLY A 359 -55.43 -51.32 -21.63
CA GLY A 359 -54.43 -51.62 -20.59
C GLY A 359 -53.68 -50.45 -19.95
N VAL A 360 -54.23 -49.95 -18.83
CA VAL A 360 -53.51 -49.48 -17.62
C VAL A 360 -52.54 -48.28 -17.73
N ARG A 361 -52.96 -47.15 -17.13
CA ARG A 361 -52.10 -46.04 -16.67
C ARG A 361 -51.37 -46.44 -15.37
N PRO A 362 -50.21 -45.81 -15.09
CA PRO A 362 -50.00 -45.26 -13.76
C PRO A 362 -49.71 -43.75 -13.80
N GLU A 363 -50.10 -43.12 -12.70
CA GLU A 363 -50.15 -41.69 -12.49
C GLU A 363 -48.80 -41.06 -12.09
N ARG A 364 -48.59 -39.84 -12.60
CA ARG A 364 -48.10 -38.62 -11.93
C ARG A 364 -46.89 -38.70 -10.98
N GLY A 365 -45.79 -38.10 -11.44
CA GLY A 365 -44.83 -37.36 -10.61
C GLY A 365 -44.63 -35.97 -11.22
N GLY A 366 -45.65 -35.11 -11.14
CA GLY A 366 -45.64 -33.77 -11.72
C GLY A 366 -44.84 -32.78 -10.88
N TRP A 367 -43.72 -32.30 -11.41
CA TRP A 367 -43.08 -31.08 -10.90
C TRP A 367 -43.84 -29.87 -11.45
N PHE A 368 -44.49 -29.13 -10.56
CA PHE A 368 -45.10 -27.83 -10.85
C PHE A 368 -43.99 -26.83 -11.25
N ARG A 369 -44.01 -26.32 -12.49
CA ARG A 369 -43.34 -25.05 -12.85
C ARG A 369 -44.41 -24.03 -13.22
N ARG A 370 -44.63 -23.07 -12.31
CA ARG A 370 -45.48 -21.90 -12.54
C ARG A 370 -44.56 -20.77 -12.99
N THR A 371 -44.53 -20.49 -14.29
CA THR A 371 -43.96 -19.24 -14.81
C THR A 371 -44.94 -18.12 -14.47
N ILE A 372 -44.68 -17.34 -13.43
CA ILE A 372 -45.47 -16.14 -13.13
C ILE A 372 -44.91 -15.03 -14.02
N ARG A 373 -45.59 -14.76 -15.15
CA ARG A 373 -45.46 -13.48 -15.84
C ARG A 373 -46.42 -12.50 -15.16
N ASN A 374 -45.89 -11.50 -14.49
CA ASN A 374 -46.67 -10.33 -14.07
C ASN A 374 -46.85 -9.43 -15.29
N GLU A 375 -47.94 -9.63 -16.03
CA GLU A 375 -48.45 -8.62 -16.94
C GLU A 375 -49.42 -7.75 -16.14
N HIS A 376 -48.99 -6.54 -15.80
CA HIS A 376 -49.88 -5.52 -15.25
C HIS A 376 -50.91 -5.15 -16.34
N LEU A 377 -52.17 -5.47 -16.06
CA LEU A 377 -53.32 -5.06 -16.83
C LEU A 377 -53.40 -3.53 -16.92
N LEU A 378 -53.31 -3.01 -18.15
CA LEU A 378 -54.00 -1.78 -18.55
C LEU A 378 -55.44 -2.17 -18.88
N GLY A 379 -56.41 -1.60 -18.15
CA GLY A 379 -57.83 -1.84 -18.42
C GLY A 379 -58.77 -1.03 -17.53
N ALA A 380 -59.13 0.15 -18.05
CA ALA A 380 -60.42 0.86 -17.92
C ALA A 380 -61.10 0.97 -16.53
N LEU A 381 -61.04 2.19 -15.97
CA LEU A 381 -62.20 3.05 -15.66
C LEU A 381 -61.75 4.51 -15.55
#